data_AF-F0Z060-F1
#
_entry.id   AF-F0Z060-F1
#
_cell.length_a   1.000
_cell.length_b   1.000
_cell.length_c   1.000
_cell.angle_alpha   90.00
_cell.angle_beta   90.00
_cell.angle_gamma   90.00
#
_symmetry.space_group_name_H-M   'P 1'
#
loop_
_entity.id
_entity.type
_entity.pdbx_description
1 polymer ?
#
loop_
_entity_poly.entity_id
_entity_poly.type
_entity_poly.pdbx_seq_one_letter_code
_entity_poly.pdbx_strand_id
1 'polypeptide(L)'
;MVDSEKLDFILSNMVMREDLVDVVRRDDLANVVMCDDLIDLATKDDLSKVAMKTDLSALATKAELNEMESNLLTEIDTVQEKANNRFTRLEKRLESLENTVSTIKLDSSTVKVLVNSVVDLSDRVGVLEAKIS
;
A
#
# COMPACT_ATOMS: atom_id res chain seq x y z
N MET A 1 -49.58 46.56 81.48
CA MET A 1 -49.22 47.47 80.37
C MET A 1 -47.88 47.12 79.72
N VAL A 2 -46.89 46.60 80.45
CA VAL A 2 -45.52 46.36 79.95
C VAL A 2 -45.38 45.20 78.94
N ASP A 3 -46.26 44.18 79.01
CA ASP A 3 -46.10 42.98 78.16
C ASP A 3 -46.60 43.16 76.72
N SER A 4 -47.55 44.07 76.49
CA SER A 4 -48.06 44.37 75.15
C SER A 4 -46.99 45.10 74.32
N GLU A 5 -46.29 46.06 74.94
CA GLU A 5 -45.24 46.83 74.26
C GLU A 5 -44.05 45.96 73.86
N LYS A 6 -43.72 44.93 74.67
CA LYS A 6 -42.68 43.94 74.31
C LYS A 6 -43.09 43.07 73.15
N LEU A 7 -44.36 42.66 73.09
CA LEU A 7 -44.89 41.86 71.99
C LEU A 7 -44.87 42.67 70.68
N ASP A 8 -45.27 43.95 70.73
CA ASP A 8 -45.23 44.84 69.58
C ASP A 8 -43.79 45.13 69.10
N PHE A 9 -42.84 45.24 70.04
CA PHE A 9 -41.42 45.40 69.70
C PHE A 9 -40.83 44.15 69.03
N ILE A 10 -41.23 42.95 69.47
CA ILE A 10 -40.79 41.70 68.85
C ILE A 10 -41.39 41.58 67.45
N LEU A 11 -42.70 41.80 67.31
CA LEU A 11 -43.38 41.72 66.01
C LEU A 11 -42.82 42.72 65.00
N SER A 12 -42.41 43.90 65.46
CA SER A 12 -41.79 44.93 64.61
C SER A 12 -40.37 44.57 64.15
N ASN A 13 -39.70 43.61 64.81
CA ASN A 13 -38.33 43.18 64.46
C ASN A 13 -38.26 41.75 63.91
N MET A 14 -39.40 41.08 63.72
CA MET A 14 -39.44 39.77 63.09
C MET A 14 -39.39 39.93 61.57
N VAL A 15 -38.35 39.35 60.96
CA VAL A 15 -38.26 39.16 59.51
C VAL A 15 -39.39 38.22 59.08
N MET A 16 -40.26 38.71 58.21
CA MET A 16 -41.40 37.97 57.67
C MET A 16 -40.96 37.09 56.49
N ARG A 17 -41.82 36.15 56.10
CA ARG A 17 -41.55 35.25 54.98
C ARG A 17 -41.36 36.03 53.68
N GLU A 18 -42.10 37.12 53.49
CA GLU A 18 -41.92 38.06 52.37
C GLU A 18 -40.49 38.63 52.31
N ASP A 19 -39.87 38.95 53.46
CA ASP A 19 -38.53 39.54 53.49
C ASP A 19 -37.44 38.54 53.01
N LEU A 20 -37.70 37.23 53.10
CA LEU A 20 -36.78 36.18 52.61
C LEU A 20 -36.94 35.90 51.10
N VAL A 21 -38.06 36.29 50.49
CA VAL A 21 -38.30 36.11 49.04
C VAL A 21 -37.35 36.99 48.23
N ASP A 22 -37.00 38.16 48.75
CA ASP A 22 -36.06 39.07 48.08
C ASP A 22 -34.60 38.65 48.23
N VAL A 23 -34.26 37.87 49.28
CA VAL A 23 -32.89 37.38 49.51
C VAL A 23 -32.59 36.12 48.68
N VAL A 24 -33.61 35.34 48.33
CA VAL A 24 -33.47 34.12 47.52
C VAL A 24 -34.36 34.25 46.29
N ARG A 25 -34.01 35.14 45.37
CA ARG A 25 -34.69 35.19 44.08
C ARG A 25 -34.20 34.03 43.22
N ARG A 26 -35.15 33.31 42.63
CA ARG A 26 -34.91 32.21 41.68
C ARG A 26 -33.96 32.61 40.54
N ASP A 27 -33.97 33.90 40.19
CA ASP A 27 -33.14 34.47 39.13
C ASP A 27 -31.64 34.46 39.50
N ASP A 28 -31.31 34.55 40.80
CA ASP A 28 -29.93 34.48 41.28
C ASP A 28 -29.36 33.05 41.15
N LEU A 29 -30.21 32.01 41.30
CA LEU A 29 -29.85 30.62 41.01
C LEU A 29 -29.72 30.35 39.50
N ALA A 30 -30.51 31.02 38.67
CA ALA A 30 -30.45 30.85 37.23
C ALA A 30 -29.11 31.33 36.64
N ASN A 31 -28.52 32.40 37.21
CA ASN A 31 -27.21 32.89 36.79
C ASN A 31 -26.06 31.94 37.12
N VAL A 32 -26.17 31.13 38.18
CA VAL A 32 -25.14 30.12 38.53
C VAL A 32 -25.25 28.87 37.63
N VAL A 33 -26.39 28.68 36.95
CA VAL A 33 -26.67 27.53 36.08
C VAL A 33 -26.87 27.99 34.62
N MET A 34 -26.37 29.17 34.25
CA MET A 34 -26.42 29.62 32.86
C MET A 34 -25.67 28.63 31.98
N CYS A 35 -26.41 27.99 31.06
CA CYS A 35 -25.91 27.09 30.02
C CYS A 35 -24.80 27.69 29.15
N ASP A 36 -24.53 28.98 29.26
CA ASP A 36 -23.50 29.70 28.51
C ASP A 36 -22.11 29.11 28.78
N ASP A 37 -21.84 28.60 29.99
CA ASP A 37 -20.57 27.94 30.33
C ASP A 37 -20.37 26.58 29.62
N LEU A 38 -21.40 26.03 28.97
CA LEU A 38 -21.32 24.80 28.16
C LEU A 38 -21.18 25.09 26.65
N ILE A 39 -21.30 26.34 26.21
CA ILE A 39 -21.26 26.71 24.78
C ILE A 39 -19.84 26.57 24.19
N ASP A 40 -18.80 26.63 25.01
CA ASP A 40 -17.40 26.45 24.59
C ASP A 40 -16.99 24.97 24.38
N LEU A 41 -17.90 24.02 24.58
CA LEU A 41 -17.67 22.61 24.25
C LEU A 41 -17.97 22.38 22.77
N ALA A 42 -16.92 22.44 21.94
CA ALA A 42 -16.83 21.91 20.56
C ALA A 42 -18.16 21.88 19.81
N THR A 43 -18.45 22.94 19.07
CA THR A 43 -19.65 23.01 18.24
C THR A 43 -19.60 21.93 17.15
N LYS A 44 -20.77 21.54 16.62
CA LYS A 44 -20.89 20.63 15.47
C LYS A 44 -20.05 21.10 14.26
N ASP A 45 -19.78 22.40 14.18
CA ASP A 45 -18.93 23.03 13.18
C ASP A 45 -17.44 22.66 13.35
N ASP A 46 -16.97 22.51 14.59
CA ASP A 46 -15.59 22.12 14.90
C ASP A 46 -15.30 20.66 14.51
N LEU A 47 -16.28 19.76 14.70
CA LEU A 47 -16.19 18.37 14.22
C LEU A 47 -16.21 18.27 12.68
N SER A 48 -16.89 19.19 12.00
CA SER A 48 -16.99 19.19 10.53
C SER A 48 -15.63 19.45 9.86
N LYS A 49 -14.77 20.25 10.49
CA LYS A 49 -13.42 20.58 9.99
C LYS A 49 -12.43 19.44 10.13
N VAL A 50 -12.61 18.53 11.09
CA VAL A 50 -11.72 17.37 11.30
C VAL A 50 -12.06 16.19 10.38
N ALA A 51 -13.27 16.17 9.81
CA ALA A 51 -13.76 15.07 8.96
C ALA A 51 -14.33 15.58 7.63
N MET A 52 -13.69 16.55 6.98
CA MET A 52 -14.17 17.00 5.68
C MET A 52 -13.94 15.92 4.62
N LYS A 53 -15.03 15.58 3.91
CA LYS A 53 -15.05 14.69 2.73
C LYS A 53 -14.01 15.09 1.64
N THR A 54 -13.55 16.34 1.66
CA THR A 54 -12.48 16.86 0.82
C THR A 54 -11.12 16.24 1.14
N ASP A 55 -10.82 15.90 2.38
CA ASP A 55 -9.53 15.27 2.74
C ASP A 55 -9.45 13.83 2.22
N LEU A 56 -10.59 13.17 2.06
CA LEU A 56 -10.71 11.85 1.41
C LEU A 56 -10.74 11.94 -0.13
N SER A 57 -10.95 13.13 -0.71
CA SER A 57 -11.03 13.28 -2.17
C SER A 57 -9.67 13.16 -2.86
N ALA A 58 -8.57 13.29 -2.11
CA ALA A 58 -7.21 13.00 -2.56
C ALA A 58 -6.85 11.51 -2.51
N LEU A 59 -7.71 10.66 -1.94
CA LEU A 59 -7.51 9.21 -1.94
C LEU A 59 -8.12 8.59 -3.19
N ALA A 60 -7.42 7.62 -3.78
CA ALA A 60 -7.93 6.82 -4.88
C ALA A 60 -9.28 6.20 -4.48
N THR A 61 -10.30 6.48 -5.26
CA THR A 61 -11.62 5.89 -5.12
C THR A 61 -11.55 4.40 -5.41
N LYS A 62 -12.51 3.64 -4.87
CA LYS A 62 -12.63 2.21 -5.14
C LYS A 62 -12.70 1.89 -6.65
N ALA A 63 -13.32 2.77 -7.44
CA ALA A 63 -13.42 2.60 -8.89
C ALA A 63 -12.05 2.72 -9.57
N GLU A 64 -11.24 3.72 -9.20
CA GLU A 64 -9.88 3.90 -9.73
C GLU A 64 -8.96 2.73 -9.36
N LEU A 65 -9.09 2.19 -8.15
CA LEU A 65 -8.33 1.00 -7.73
C LEU A 65 -8.72 -0.25 -8.54
N ASN A 66 -10.02 -0.45 -8.79
CA ASN A 66 -10.50 -1.58 -9.61
C ASN A 66 -10.03 -1.46 -11.07
N GLU A 67 -10.01 -0.24 -11.63
CA GLU A 67 -9.50 0.01 -12.97
C GLU A 67 -7.98 -0.27 -13.03
N MET A 68 -7.23 0.20 -12.03
CA MET A 68 -5.81 -0.10 -11.91
C MET A 68 -5.56 -1.60 -11.80
N GLU A 69 -6.34 -2.32 -10.98
CA GLU A 69 -6.25 -3.78 -10.86
C GLU A 69 -6.52 -4.46 -12.20
N SER A 70 -7.58 -4.07 -12.91
CA SER A 70 -7.89 -4.60 -14.24
C SER A 70 -6.75 -4.37 -15.22
N ASN A 71 -6.21 -3.14 -15.27
CA ASN A 71 -5.09 -2.81 -16.15
C ASN A 71 -3.85 -3.64 -15.81
N LEU A 72 -3.53 -3.78 -14.52
CA LEU A 72 -2.42 -4.61 -14.06
C LEU A 72 -2.59 -6.08 -14.46
N LEU A 73 -3.80 -6.65 -14.32
CA LEU A 73 -4.08 -8.01 -14.75
C LEU A 73 -3.85 -8.18 -16.25
N THR A 74 -4.33 -7.25 -17.08
CA THR A 74 -4.11 -7.31 -18.52
C THR A 74 -2.64 -7.18 -18.90
N GLU A 75 -1.89 -6.29 -18.24
CA GLU A 75 -0.45 -6.14 -18.48
C GLU A 75 0.31 -7.40 -18.06
N ILE A 76 -0.06 -8.03 -16.93
CA ILE A 76 0.50 -9.31 -16.49
C ILE A 76 0.28 -10.39 -17.55
N ASP A 77 -0.94 -10.51 -18.09
CA ASP A 77 -1.25 -11.50 -19.13
C ASP A 77 -0.39 -11.26 -20.39
N THR A 78 -0.25 -10.01 -20.84
CA THR A 78 0.57 -9.72 -22.03
C THR A 78 2.06 -9.99 -21.80
N VAL A 79 2.57 -9.70 -20.59
CA VAL A 79 3.96 -9.97 -20.23
C VAL A 79 4.20 -11.48 -20.16
N GLN A 80 3.27 -12.24 -19.59
CA GLN A 80 3.33 -13.71 -19.55
C GLN A 80 3.32 -14.31 -20.95
N GLU A 81 2.44 -13.84 -21.84
CA GLU A 81 2.38 -14.30 -23.23
C GLU A 81 3.69 -14.02 -23.97
N LYS A 82 4.22 -12.80 -23.87
CA LYS A 82 5.51 -12.41 -24.45
C LYS A 82 6.65 -13.27 -23.92
N ALA A 83 6.67 -13.55 -22.61
CA ALA A 83 7.68 -14.41 -22.00
C ALA A 83 7.59 -15.84 -22.54
N ASN A 84 6.40 -16.43 -22.58
CA ASN A 84 6.16 -17.77 -23.10
C ASN A 84 6.60 -17.90 -24.57
N ASN A 85 6.23 -16.94 -25.42
CA ASN A 85 6.66 -16.90 -26.82
C ASN A 85 8.18 -16.84 -26.96
N ARG A 86 8.87 -16.10 -26.09
CA ARG A 86 10.34 -16.06 -26.06
C ARG A 86 10.94 -17.38 -25.62
N PHE A 87 10.37 -18.05 -24.62
CA PHE A 87 10.81 -19.38 -24.18
C PHE A 87 10.68 -20.41 -25.31
N THR A 88 9.52 -20.50 -25.95
CA THR A 88 9.32 -21.42 -27.10
C THR A 88 10.30 -21.14 -28.23
N ARG A 89 10.64 -19.87 -28.49
CA ARG A 89 11.67 -19.52 -29.48
C ARG A 89 13.07 -19.95 -29.05
N LEU A 90 13.39 -19.84 -27.76
CA LEU A 90 14.68 -20.29 -27.23
C LEU A 90 14.82 -21.81 -27.30
N GLU A 91 13.77 -22.56 -26.95
CA GLU A 91 13.75 -24.03 -27.05
C GLU A 91 14.05 -24.50 -28.49
N LYS A 92 13.36 -23.92 -29.49
CA LYS A 92 13.63 -24.22 -30.91
C LYS A 92 15.07 -23.90 -31.33
N ARG A 93 15.63 -22.79 -30.83
CA ARG A 93 17.03 -22.42 -31.12
C ARG A 93 18.01 -23.37 -30.45
N LEU A 94 17.69 -23.85 -29.24
CA LEU A 94 18.50 -24.81 -28.50
C LEU A 94 18.54 -26.15 -29.24
N GLU A 95 17.38 -26.66 -29.66
CA GLU A 95 17.28 -27.88 -30.46
C GLU A 95 18.08 -27.77 -31.78
N SER A 96 17.95 -26.66 -32.50
CA SER A 96 18.74 -26.40 -33.70
C SER A 96 20.26 -26.37 -33.42
N LEU A 97 20.66 -25.84 -32.26
CA LEU A 97 22.06 -25.77 -31.87
C LEU A 97 22.60 -27.15 -31.50
N GLU A 98 21.83 -27.95 -30.75
CA GLU A 98 22.17 -29.34 -30.40
C GLU A 98 22.37 -30.19 -31.65
N ASN A 99 21.50 -30.05 -32.65
CA ASN A 99 21.64 -30.71 -33.94
C ASN A 99 22.93 -30.29 -34.66
N THR A 100 23.21 -28.98 -34.71
CA THR A 100 24.42 -28.45 -35.35
C THR A 100 25.69 -28.98 -34.68
N VAL A 101 25.72 -28.97 -33.34
CA VAL A 101 26.85 -29.48 -32.55
C VAL A 101 27.05 -30.98 -32.76
N SER A 102 25.97 -31.74 -32.86
CA SER A 102 26.02 -33.18 -33.14
C SER A 102 26.67 -33.46 -34.49
N THR A 103 26.28 -32.73 -35.54
CA THR A 103 26.92 -32.83 -36.87
C THR A 103 28.40 -32.47 -36.81
N ILE A 104 28.77 -31.36 -36.17
CA ILE A 104 30.18 -30.94 -36.03
C ILE A 104 31.02 -32.02 -35.34
N LYS A 105 30.47 -32.69 -34.33
CA LYS A 105 31.17 -33.78 -33.62
C LYS A 105 31.42 -34.99 -34.51
N LEU A 106 30.46 -35.34 -35.37
CA LEU A 106 30.63 -36.40 -36.37
C LEU A 106 31.69 -36.03 -37.40
N ASP A 107 31.63 -34.81 -37.94
CA ASP A 107 32.60 -34.32 -38.92
C ASP A 107 34.01 -34.28 -38.33
N SER A 108 34.17 -33.81 -37.09
CA SER A 108 35.44 -33.82 -36.37
C SER A 108 36.02 -35.23 -36.19
N SER A 109 35.16 -36.22 -35.94
CA SER A 109 35.56 -37.63 -35.83
C SER A 109 36.05 -38.17 -37.18
N THR A 110 35.36 -37.82 -38.27
CA THR A 110 35.78 -38.17 -39.64
C THR A 110 37.13 -37.54 -39.99
N VAL A 111 37.31 -36.25 -39.69
CA VAL A 111 38.58 -35.54 -39.91
C VAL A 111 39.72 -36.21 -39.14
N LYS A 112 39.49 -36.62 -37.89
CA LYS A 112 40.50 -37.32 -37.08
C LYS A 112 40.98 -38.62 -37.74
N VAL A 113 40.06 -39.40 -38.31
CA VAL A 113 40.41 -40.63 -39.04
C VAL A 113 41.21 -40.32 -40.30
N LEU A 114 40.80 -39.30 -41.06
CA LEU A 114 41.53 -38.87 -42.27
C LEU A 114 42.94 -38.39 -41.95
N VAL A 115 43.12 -37.62 -40.87
CA VAL A 115 44.45 -37.16 -40.42
C VAL A 115 45.36 -38.36 -40.11
N ASN A 116 44.87 -39.37 -39.39
CA ASN A 116 45.66 -40.57 -39.10
C ASN A 116 46.07 -41.31 -40.39
N SER A 117 45.16 -41.42 -41.37
CA SER A 117 45.46 -42.03 -42.67
C SER A 117 46.49 -41.23 -43.46
N VAL A 118 46.41 -39.90 -43.44
CA VAL A 118 47.39 -39.02 -44.10
C VAL A 118 48.78 -39.16 -43.46
N VAL A 119 48.85 -39.27 -42.13
CA VAL A 119 50.11 -39.52 -41.43
C VAL A 119 50.71 -40.88 -41.85
N ASP A 120 49.92 -41.96 -41.84
CA ASP A 120 50.38 -43.28 -42.30
C ASP A 120 50.89 -43.26 -43.75
N LEU A 121 50.16 -42.61 -44.65
CA LEU A 121 50.57 -42.46 -46.04
C LEU A 121 51.87 -41.64 -46.17
N SER A 122 52.02 -40.56 -45.39
CA SER A 122 53.23 -39.74 -45.37
C SER A 122 54.44 -40.57 -44.92
N ASP A 123 54.30 -41.37 -43.88
CA ASP A 123 55.38 -42.25 -43.40
C ASP A 123 55.77 -43.28 -44.47
N ARG A 124 54.78 -43.89 -45.13
CA ARG A 124 55.01 -44.86 -46.22
C ARG A 124 55.69 -44.23 -47.44
N VAL A 125 55.31 -43.01 -47.82
CA VAL A 125 55.94 -42.26 -48.90
C VAL A 125 57.40 -41.96 -48.55
N GLY A 126 57.69 -41.49 -47.33
CA GLY A 126 59.07 -41.26 -46.89
C GLY A 126 59.95 -42.52 -46.95
N VAL A 127 59.40 -43.68 -46.57
CA VAL A 127 60.10 -44.97 -46.72
C VAL A 127 60.38 -45.32 -48.19
N LEU A 128 59.46 -45.01 -49.10
CA LEU A 128 59.66 -45.24 -50.53
C LEU A 128 60.71 -44.29 -51.11
N GLU A 129 60.64 -43.00 -50.79
CA GLU A 129 61.62 -42.00 -51.23
C GLU A 129 63.05 -42.39 -50.80
N ALA A 130 63.22 -42.87 -49.58
CA ALA A 130 64.51 -43.36 -49.07
C ALA A 130 65.03 -44.62 -49.78
N LYS A 131 64.14 -45.44 -50.36
CA LYS A 131 64.53 -46.64 -51.13
C LYS A 131 64.91 -46.35 -52.57
N ILE A 132 64.45 -45.22 -53.11
CA ILE A 132 64.64 -44.84 -54.52
C ILE A 132 65.82 -43.86 -54.67
N SER A 133 66.20 -43.15 -53.60
CA SER A 133 67.43 -42.36 -53.50
C SER A 133 68.69 -43.22 -53.36
#